data_AF-A0A1D2N3C1-F1
#
_entry.id   AF-A0A1D2N3C1-F1
#
_cell.length_a   1.000
_cell.length_b   1.000
_cell.length_c   1.000
_cell.angle_alpha   90.00
_cell.angle_beta   90.00
_cell.angle_gamma   90.00
#
_symmetry.space_group_name_H-M   'P 1'
#
loop_
_entity.id
_entity.type
_entity.pdbx_description
1 polymer ?
#
loop_
_entity_poly.entity_id
_entity_poly.type
_entity_poly.pdbx_seq_one_letter_code
_entity_poly.pdbx_strand_id
1 'polypeptide(L)'
;MISRSCYKELDSGKELESDVEKFQGPHFTKEYRTLQGHCTKLQTDLDALDFSGRDTLREEKKNAVLTISKLAKDLATKTHGDGKSCQDGCEI
;
A
#
# COMPACT_ATOMS: atom_id res chain seq x y z
N MET A 1 9.66 9.39 -20.14
CA MET A 1 10.04 8.19 -19.36
C MET A 1 9.26 8.07 -18.04
N ILE A 2 8.94 9.16 -17.32
CA ILE A 2 8.14 9.15 -16.08
C ILE A 2 6.72 8.56 -16.24
N SER A 3 6.03 8.85 -17.35
CA SER A 3 4.63 8.43 -17.52
C SER A 3 4.46 6.90 -17.54
N ARG A 4 5.34 6.17 -18.23
CA ARG A 4 5.29 4.69 -18.28
C ARG A 4 5.62 4.06 -16.93
N SER A 5 6.56 4.66 -16.17
CA SER A 5 6.89 4.20 -14.82
C SER A 5 5.73 4.44 -13.86
N CYS A 6 5.09 5.60 -13.94
CA CYS A 6 3.93 5.94 -13.11
C CYS A 6 2.77 4.97 -13.35
N TYR A 7 2.40 4.70 -14.60
CA TYR A 7 1.32 3.75 -14.90
C TYR A 7 1.61 2.34 -14.42
N LYS A 8 2.87 1.91 -14.42
CA LYS A 8 3.26 0.60 -13.90
C LYS A 8 3.04 0.51 -12.39
N GLU A 9 3.46 1.52 -11.63
CA GLU A 9 3.26 1.52 -10.18
C GLU A 9 1.78 1.66 -9.80
N LEU A 10 0.99 2.39 -10.60
CA LEU A 10 -0.46 2.46 -10.46
C LEU A 10 -1.14 1.11 -10.71
N ASP A 11 -0.67 0.36 -11.70
CA ASP A 11 -1.18 -0.98 -12.02
C ASP A 11 -0.85 -1.98 -10.90
N SER A 12 0.39 -1.98 -10.42
CA SER A 12 0.81 -2.80 -9.28
C SER A 12 0.04 -2.47 -7.99
N GLY A 13 -0.40 -1.23 -7.81
CA GLY A 13 -1.30 -0.85 -6.71
C GLY A 13 -2.68 -1.51 -6.79
N LYS A 14 -3.23 -1.72 -8.00
CA LYS A 14 -4.52 -2.40 -8.20
C LYS A 14 -4.42 -3.90 -7.99
N GLU A 15 -3.32 -4.51 -8.43
CA GLU A 15 -3.05 -5.92 -8.15
C GLU A 15 -2.98 -6.15 -6.62
N LEU A 16 -2.26 -5.27 -5.92
CA LEU A 16 -2.13 -5.31 -4.47
C LEU A 16 -3.47 -5.11 -3.74
N GLU A 17 -4.36 -4.27 -4.26
CA GLU A 17 -5.73 -4.13 -3.75
C GLU A 17 -6.46 -5.48 -3.76
N SER A 18 -6.39 -6.22 -4.86
CA SER A 18 -7.03 -7.54 -4.97
C SER A 18 -6.45 -8.55 -3.97
N ASP A 19 -5.13 -8.53 -3.77
CA ASP A 19 -4.48 -9.42 -2.80
C ASP A 19 -4.84 -9.08 -1.35
N VAL A 20 -4.90 -7.78 -1.00
CA VAL A 20 -5.33 -7.31 0.34
C VAL A 20 -6.80 -7.63 0.60
N GLU A 21 -7.65 -7.59 -0.43
CA GLU A 21 -9.07 -7.98 -0.30
C GLU A 21 -9.23 -9.48 0.01
N LYS A 22 -8.48 -10.33 -0.69
CA LYS A 22 -8.53 -11.80 -0.54
C LYS A 22 -7.84 -12.31 0.72
N PHE A 23 -6.96 -11.50 1.30
CA PHE A 23 -6.19 -11.89 2.46
C PHE A 23 -7.07 -12.01 3.72
N GLN A 24 -7.03 -13.19 4.35
CA GLN A 24 -7.80 -13.54 5.55
C GLN A 24 -6.92 -14.08 6.69
N GLY A 25 -5.59 -13.95 6.57
CA GLY A 25 -4.64 -14.47 7.57
C GLY A 25 -4.37 -13.48 8.71
N PRO A 26 -3.74 -13.93 9.82
CA PRO A 26 -3.34 -13.05 10.91
C PRO A 26 -2.06 -12.23 10.58
N HIS A 27 -1.81 -11.16 11.35
CA HIS A 27 -0.72 -10.19 11.10
C HIS A 27 0.69 -10.80 11.18
N PHE A 28 0.86 -11.91 11.92
CA PHE A 28 2.16 -12.57 12.06
C PHE A 28 2.52 -13.46 10.87
N THR A 29 1.61 -13.66 9.90
CA THR A 29 1.90 -14.43 8.68
C THR A 29 2.94 -13.74 7.80
N LYS A 30 3.69 -14.55 7.06
CA LYS A 30 4.63 -14.05 6.05
C LYS A 30 3.91 -13.28 4.96
N GLU A 31 2.71 -13.72 4.59
CA GLU A 31 1.83 -13.08 3.63
C GLU A 31 1.46 -11.64 4.06
N TYR A 32 1.04 -11.43 5.32
CA TYR A 32 0.78 -10.08 5.83
C TYR A 32 2.02 -9.18 5.72
N ARG A 33 3.18 -9.65 6.19
CA ARG A 33 4.44 -8.87 6.14
C ARG A 33 4.85 -8.55 4.72
N THR A 34 4.60 -9.48 3.80
CA THR A 34 4.89 -9.30 2.37
C THR A 34 3.97 -8.23 1.77
N LEU A 35 2.66 -8.31 2.00
CA LEU A 35 1.68 -7.33 1.53
C LEU A 35 1.94 -5.94 2.11
N GLN A 36 2.19 -5.87 3.43
CA GLN A 36 2.51 -4.61 4.11
C GLN A 36 3.80 -3.98 3.55
N GLY A 37 4.84 -4.79 3.35
CA GLY A 37 6.09 -4.34 2.71
C GLY A 37 5.87 -3.86 1.28
N HIS A 38 5.00 -4.51 0.51
CA HIS A 38 4.64 -4.08 -0.84
C HIS A 38 3.91 -2.73 -0.86
N CYS A 39 2.96 -2.52 0.08
CA CYS A 39 2.28 -1.23 0.24
C CYS A 39 3.29 -0.10 0.51
N THR A 40 4.20 -0.29 1.49
CA THR A 40 5.21 0.71 1.84
C THR A 40 6.19 0.98 0.70
N LYS A 41 6.58 -0.08 -0.02
CA LYS A 41 7.47 0.05 -1.18
C LYS A 41 6.83 0.88 -2.28
N LEU A 42 5.59 0.56 -2.69
CA LEU A 42 4.87 1.34 -3.70
C LEU A 42 4.68 2.80 -3.30
N GLN A 43 4.40 3.08 -2.02
CA GLN A 43 4.33 4.46 -1.52
C GLN A 43 5.66 5.19 -1.66
N THR A 44 6.78 4.51 -1.37
CA THR A 44 8.13 5.06 -1.49
C THR A 44 8.52 5.29 -2.95
N ASP A 45 8.24 4.32 -3.83
CA ASP A 45 8.48 4.44 -5.27
C ASP A 45 7.66 5.60 -5.88
N LEU A 46 6.37 5.71 -5.52
CA LEU A 46 5.53 6.85 -5.92
C LEU A 46 6.04 8.17 -5.34
N ASP A 47 6.53 8.19 -4.10
CA ASP A 47 7.09 9.39 -3.49
C ASP A 47 8.34 9.88 -4.23
N ALA A 48 9.24 8.95 -4.59
CA ALA A 48 10.49 9.21 -5.29
C ALA A 48 10.32 9.70 -6.74
N LEU A 49 9.16 9.47 -7.36
CA LEU A 49 8.86 10.01 -8.69
C LEU A 49 8.66 11.53 -8.62
N ASP A 50 9.46 12.26 -9.41
CA ASP A 50 9.28 13.70 -9.64
C ASP A 50 8.17 13.96 -10.65
N PHE A 51 7.17 14.75 -10.23
CA PHE A 51 6.00 15.12 -11.03
C PHE A 51 5.97 16.63 -11.31
N SER A 52 7.13 17.28 -11.31
CA SER A 52 7.20 18.73 -11.53
C SER A 52 6.58 19.10 -12.88
N GLY A 53 5.66 20.08 -12.87
CA GLY A 53 4.93 20.54 -14.05
C GLY A 53 3.89 19.55 -14.62
N ARG A 54 3.45 18.53 -13.86
CA ARG A 54 2.48 17.52 -14.30
C ARG A 54 1.34 17.35 -13.29
N ASP A 55 0.40 18.29 -13.29
CA ASP A 55 -0.72 18.34 -12.35
C ASP A 55 -1.58 17.07 -12.34
N THR A 56 -1.85 16.50 -13.52
CA THR A 56 -2.62 15.25 -13.65
C THR A 56 -1.94 14.06 -12.99
N LEU A 57 -0.64 13.89 -13.22
CA LEU A 57 0.13 12.81 -12.57
C LEU A 57 0.31 13.06 -11.07
N ARG A 58 0.37 14.31 -10.63
CA ARG A 58 0.36 14.66 -9.20
C ARG A 58 -0.92 14.22 -8.52
N GLU A 59 -2.06 14.43 -9.18
CA GLU A 59 -3.35 13.99 -8.67
C GLU A 59 -3.48 12.46 -8.69
N GLU A 60 -3.07 11.79 -9.76
CA GLU A 60 -3.02 10.33 -9.83
C GLU A 60 -2.12 9.73 -8.74
N LYS A 61 -0.89 10.26 -8.55
CA LYS A 61 0.02 9.87 -7.46
C LYS A 61 -0.66 10.00 -6.11
N LYS A 62 -1.30 11.14 -5.85
CA LYS A 62 -1.99 11.40 -4.58
C LYS A 62 -3.11 10.39 -4.35
N ASN A 63 -3.94 10.13 -5.35
CA ASN A 63 -5.01 9.13 -5.26
C ASN A 63 -4.45 7.73 -5.00
N ALA A 64 -3.39 7.34 -5.71
CA ALA A 64 -2.76 6.03 -5.51
C ALA A 64 -2.17 5.86 -4.12
N VAL A 65 -1.43 6.87 -3.62
CA VAL A 65 -0.88 6.84 -2.25
C VAL A 65 -1.99 6.76 -1.21
N LEU A 66 -3.10 7.47 -1.41
CA LEU A 66 -4.28 7.40 -0.53
C LEU A 66 -4.91 5.99 -0.55
N THR A 67 -5.08 5.40 -1.73
CA THR A 67 -5.59 4.03 -1.88
C THR A 67 -4.68 3.04 -1.20
N ILE A 68 -3.37 3.06 -1.48
CA ILE A 68 -2.40 2.15 -0.85
C ILE A 68 -2.36 2.34 0.67
N SER A 69 -2.45 3.57 1.17
CA SER A 69 -2.53 3.85 2.61
C SER A 69 -3.80 3.28 3.23
N LYS A 70 -4.94 3.38 2.53
CA LYS A 70 -6.19 2.77 2.96
C LYS A 70 -6.07 1.23 2.99
N LEU A 71 -5.45 0.62 1.99
CA LEU A 71 -5.22 -0.82 1.94
C LEU A 71 -4.32 -1.31 3.08
N ALA A 72 -3.23 -0.60 3.36
CA ALA A 72 -2.36 -0.93 4.49
C ALA A 72 -3.11 -0.85 5.83
N LYS A 73 -3.98 0.15 6.01
CA LYS A 73 -4.86 0.26 7.19
C LYS A 73 -5.91 -0.84 7.24
N ASP A 74 -6.53 -1.17 6.12
CA ASP A 74 -7.53 -2.23 6.02
C ASP A 74 -6.91 -3.58 6.36
N LEU A 75 -5.73 -3.87 5.81
CA LEU A 75 -4.94 -5.06 6.12
C LEU A 75 -4.61 -5.14 7.61
N ALA A 76 -4.15 -4.04 8.22
CA ALA A 76 -3.92 -3.99 9.67
C ALA A 76 -5.22 -4.21 10.47
N THR A 77 -6.34 -3.62 10.05
CA THR A 77 -7.62 -3.74 10.75
C THR A 77 -8.22 -5.15 10.62
N LYS A 78 -8.10 -5.78 9.44
CA LYS A 78 -8.54 -7.17 9.19
C LYS A 78 -7.77 -8.19 10.01
N THR A 79 -6.48 -7.93 10.22
CA THR A 79 -5.59 -8.85 10.94
C THR A 79 -5.60 -8.67 12.44
N HIS A 80 -5.93 -7.47 12.91
CA HIS A 80 -6.22 -7.17 14.30
C HIS A 80 -7.74 -7.16 14.47
N GLY A 81 -8.34 -8.35 14.63
CA GLY A 81 -9.80 -8.53 14.75
C GLY A 81 -10.48 -7.85 15.95
N ASP A 82 -9.73 -7.07 16.72
CA ASP A 82 -10.21 -6.29 17.85
C ASP A 82 -9.54 -4.92 17.77
N GLY A 83 -10.28 -3.83 17.96
CA GLY A 83 -9.83 -2.44 17.82
C GLY A 83 -8.76 -1.98 18.81
N LYS A 84 -7.81 -2.84 19.16
CA LYS A 84 -6.55 -2.51 19.83
C LYS A 84 -5.46 -2.41 18.76
N SER A 85 -5.15 -1.18 18.39
CA SER A 85 -3.86 -0.87 17.76
C SER A 85 -2.76 -1.37 18.69
N CYS A 86 -2.08 -2.43 18.31
CA CYS A 86 -0.85 -2.84 18.97
C CYS A 86 0.20 -1.74 18.70
N GLN A 87 0.33 -0.79 19.63
CA GLN A 87 1.52 0.04 19.71
C GLN A 87 2.67 -0.89 20.10
N ASP A 88 3.54 -1.15 19.13
CA ASP A 88 4.96 -1.47 19.34
C ASP A 88 5.35 -2.79 20.06
N GLY A 89 4.55 -3.87 20.00
CA GLY A 89 4.91 -5.05 20.79
C GLY A 89 4.24 -6.38 20.49
N CYS A 90 3.88 -6.69 19.24
CA CYS A 90 3.60 -8.09 18.88
C CYS A 90 4.93 -8.80 18.63
N GLU A 91 5.61 -9.17 19.71
CA GLU A 91 6.70 -10.16 19.66
C GLU A 91 6.14 -11.51 19.20
N ILE A 92 7.00 -12.19 18.44
CA ILE A 92 6.80 -13.44 17.70
C ILE A 92 6.42 -14.58 18.63
#